data_AF-A0A5C5ZB09-F1
#
_entry.id   AF-A0A5C5ZB09-F1
#
_cell.length_a   1.000
_cell.length_b   1.000
_cell.length_c   1.000
_cell.angle_alpha   90.00
_cell.angle_beta   90.00
_cell.angle_gamma   90.00
#
_symmetry.space_group_name_H-M   'P 1'
#
loop_
_entity.id
_entity.type
_entity.pdbx_description
1 polymer ?
#
loop_
_entity_poly.entity_id
_entity_poly.type
_entity_poly.pdbx_seq_one_letter_code
_entity_poly.pdbx_strand_id
1 'polypeptide(L)'
;MITRISMLLVLLTMMYGPGQNSFAKEGDAFQGRYDVFSSFHIKGAGGTDFMELAAKYGANTIRTWRISDDTGQWLEDADKLNQKLILGIWMPHQGRNGIEGKTAYDFDYRKRREEMLKKLDSHLDAYDDHSALLMWGLGNEVHLEEQYLTTVNEMAKRIHRRNPHRLTCIVIINAPKKSIDLIKQHAPEVDMIGVNAYSKGAMQTAINNLEKHWKKPYYFSEYSHRGPWAAKKGATDHALELTPFAKVQQLREANPMIKVGKNNTGGVVFVWGEHKRGMGTWFSLLLPEDPRELLREKDSPLVTPMADEMHRFWTGKEPSNRAPVIERLTLGGTDQGIEVSEHEKLKVVVTANDPDNDLLTYRYLIFRARGNDKGKLVWGPVKGTSQTKVEVPPAPGDYRLYCQVLDGRGKGTVHHVPFRIVGSTDSDGTRGAPDDKKSIQTEAIFQKRDKDKDERLTLKEFIANAYGEQKAGAERRFTWSDKDQDGHVTLDEFKATWGKVLRK
;
A
#
# COMPACT_ATOMS: atom_id res chain seq x y z
N MET A 1 31.62 -35.27 63.20
CA MET A 1 30.74 -35.07 62.02
C MET A 1 29.95 -33.78 62.23
N ILE A 2 30.26 -32.77 61.42
CA ILE A 2 29.36 -31.73 60.84
C ILE A 2 28.46 -30.98 61.85
N THR A 3 28.82 -29.83 62.43
CA THR A 3 28.98 -28.43 61.94
C THR A 3 27.69 -27.58 61.94
N ARG A 4 27.82 -26.44 62.65
CA ARG A 4 26.99 -25.23 62.92
C ARG A 4 26.14 -24.62 61.78
N ILE A 5 25.18 -23.76 62.17
CA ILE A 5 25.02 -22.30 61.85
C ILE A 5 23.55 -21.89 62.16
N SER A 6 23.26 -21.12 63.22
CA SER A 6 23.23 -19.64 63.36
C SER A 6 22.21 -18.92 62.47
N MET A 7 21.12 -18.45 63.08
CA MET A 7 20.11 -17.57 62.48
C MET A 7 20.46 -16.13 62.88
N LEU A 8 21.00 -15.34 61.93
CA LEU A 8 21.36 -13.93 62.12
C LEU A 8 20.41 -13.05 61.32
N LEU A 9 19.74 -12.14 62.04
CA LEU A 9 18.93 -11.06 61.51
C LEU A 9 19.86 -10.00 60.88
N VAL A 10 19.65 -9.64 59.61
CA VAL A 10 20.24 -8.44 59.01
C VAL A 10 19.14 -7.68 58.28
N LEU A 11 18.67 -6.60 58.92
CA LEU A 11 18.08 -5.47 58.23
C LEU A 11 19.18 -4.83 57.38
N LEU A 12 18.98 -4.74 56.07
CA LEU A 12 19.74 -3.81 55.23
C LEU A 12 18.76 -2.87 54.52
N THR A 13 18.53 -1.72 55.15
CA THR A 13 18.08 -0.50 54.50
C THR A 13 19.10 -0.11 53.44
N MET A 14 18.75 -0.20 52.15
CA MET A 14 19.49 0.52 51.11
C MET A 14 18.91 1.92 50.96
N MET A 15 19.70 2.88 51.42
CA MET A 15 19.55 4.31 51.16
C MET A 15 19.74 4.56 49.66
N TYR A 16 18.77 5.19 49.03
CA TYR A 16 18.97 5.85 47.74
C TYR A 16 19.87 7.08 47.96
N GLY A 17 21.14 6.97 47.57
CA GLY A 17 22.01 8.12 47.39
C GLY A 17 21.83 8.71 45.99
N PRO A 18 21.83 10.04 45.81
CA PRO A 18 21.84 10.65 44.49
C PRO A 18 23.27 10.64 43.95
N GLY A 19 23.52 9.92 42.86
CA GLY A 19 24.71 10.11 42.04
C GLY A 19 25.40 8.82 41.60
N GLN A 20 25.22 8.48 40.32
CA GLN A 20 26.31 8.31 39.35
C GLN A 20 25.68 8.06 37.99
N ASN A 21 25.69 9.08 37.13
CA ASN A 21 25.56 8.88 35.68
C ASN A 21 26.79 8.09 35.23
N SER A 22 26.70 6.78 35.23
CA SER A 22 27.61 5.94 34.46
C SER A 22 27.29 6.19 32.99
N PHE A 23 28.12 6.97 32.31
CA PHE A 23 28.13 6.97 30.86
C PHE A 23 28.47 5.54 30.42
N ALA A 24 27.43 4.78 30.05
CA ALA A 24 27.63 3.52 29.35
C ALA A 24 28.53 3.81 28.15
N LYS A 25 29.57 2.99 27.93
CA LYS A 25 30.37 3.13 26.71
C LYS A 25 29.42 3.02 25.53
N GLU A 26 29.61 3.85 24.51
CA GLU A 26 28.73 3.96 23.34
C GLU A 26 28.42 2.59 22.70
N GLY A 27 29.38 1.65 22.75
CA GLY A 27 29.21 0.25 22.33
C GLY A 27 28.29 -0.61 23.21
N ASP A 28 28.28 -0.41 24.53
CA ASP A 28 27.41 -1.14 25.46
C ASP A 28 25.96 -0.65 25.35
N ALA A 29 25.76 0.66 25.17
CA ALA A 29 24.45 1.24 24.92
C ALA A 29 23.86 0.79 23.57
N PHE A 30 24.69 0.75 22.50
CA PHE A 30 24.29 0.25 21.19
C PHE A 30 23.85 -1.21 21.24
N GLN A 31 24.59 -2.07 21.96
CA GLN A 31 24.24 -3.49 22.08
C GLN A 31 22.95 -3.67 22.89
N GLY A 32 22.78 -2.92 23.98
CA GLY A 32 21.60 -2.98 24.84
C GLY A 32 20.29 -2.55 24.17
N ARG A 33 20.34 -1.74 23.09
CA ARG A 33 19.13 -1.36 22.33
C ARG A 33 18.38 -2.55 21.74
N TYR A 34 19.09 -3.64 21.44
CA TYR A 34 18.50 -4.82 20.79
C TYR A 34 17.99 -5.86 21.78
N ASP A 35 18.21 -5.68 23.09
CA ASP A 35 17.88 -6.67 24.12
C ASP A 35 16.39 -7.03 24.13
N VAL A 36 15.52 -6.10 23.73
CA VAL A 36 14.08 -6.36 23.55
C VAL A 36 13.82 -7.58 22.65
N PHE A 37 14.61 -7.77 21.59
CA PHE A 37 14.43 -8.85 20.62
C PHE A 37 14.94 -10.21 21.09
N SER A 38 15.55 -10.29 22.28
CA SER A 38 15.89 -11.58 22.92
C SER A 38 14.64 -12.37 23.34
N SER A 39 13.54 -11.68 23.63
CA SER A 39 12.28 -12.26 24.10
C SER A 39 11.05 -11.75 23.34
N PHE A 40 11.22 -10.74 22.48
CA PHE A 40 10.16 -10.14 21.67
C PHE A 40 10.38 -10.39 20.18
N HIS A 41 9.37 -10.96 19.51
CA HIS A 41 9.33 -11.07 18.05
C HIS A 41 8.14 -10.26 17.52
N ILE A 42 8.36 -9.43 16.51
CA ILE A 42 7.32 -8.56 15.95
C ILE A 42 6.27 -9.41 15.23
N LYS A 43 5.06 -9.44 15.80
CA LYS A 43 3.81 -9.92 15.21
C LYS A 43 2.96 -8.70 14.90
N GLY A 44 3.30 -8.02 13.82
CA GLY A 44 2.84 -6.66 13.55
C GLY A 44 1.61 -6.58 12.64
N ALA A 45 0.76 -5.59 12.92
CA ALA A 45 -0.32 -5.13 12.04
C ALA A 45 -0.04 -3.69 11.57
N GLY A 46 -0.17 -3.43 10.27
CA GLY A 46 0.00 -2.09 9.71
C GLY A 46 -1.31 -1.29 9.76
N GLY A 47 -1.30 -0.13 10.43
CA GLY A 47 -2.48 0.73 10.61
C GLY A 47 -3.08 0.69 12.03
N THR A 48 -3.88 1.71 12.36
CA THR A 48 -4.39 1.97 13.72
C THR A 48 -5.90 1.78 13.87
N ASP A 49 -6.65 1.71 12.77
CA ASP A 49 -8.13 1.72 12.77
C ASP A 49 -8.78 0.54 13.55
N PHE A 50 -8.07 -0.58 13.80
CA PHE A 50 -8.64 -1.78 14.44
C PHE A 50 -7.65 -2.49 15.39
N MET A 51 -6.99 -1.71 16.26
CA MET A 51 -5.95 -2.21 17.18
C MET A 51 -6.45 -3.28 18.15
N GLU A 52 -7.64 -3.11 18.73
CA GLU A 52 -8.23 -4.10 19.64
C GLU A 52 -8.44 -5.45 18.94
N LEU A 53 -8.96 -5.42 17.71
CA LEU A 53 -9.15 -6.63 16.92
C LEU A 53 -7.79 -7.26 16.56
N ALA A 54 -6.77 -6.46 16.24
CA ALA A 54 -5.42 -6.95 16.01
C ALA A 54 -4.87 -7.66 17.25
N ALA A 55 -5.00 -7.04 18.43
CA ALA A 55 -4.57 -7.61 19.71
C ALA A 55 -5.29 -8.94 20.01
N LYS A 56 -6.62 -8.97 19.85
CA LYS A 56 -7.44 -10.18 19.96
C LYS A 56 -6.99 -11.28 19.00
N TYR A 57 -6.52 -10.90 17.81
CA TYR A 57 -6.01 -11.83 16.81
C TYR A 57 -4.56 -12.28 17.07
N GLY A 58 -3.89 -11.70 18.07
CA GLY A 58 -2.54 -12.08 18.50
C GLY A 58 -1.42 -11.16 18.01
N ALA A 59 -1.75 -10.02 17.40
CA ALA A 59 -0.76 -9.00 17.08
C ALA A 59 -0.24 -8.32 18.36
N ASN A 60 1.07 -8.21 18.47
CA ASN A 60 1.74 -7.54 19.60
C ASN A 60 2.36 -6.19 19.20
N THR A 61 2.24 -5.78 17.93
CA THR A 61 2.86 -4.56 17.42
C THR A 61 1.95 -3.90 16.39
N ILE A 62 1.90 -2.58 16.41
CA ILE A 62 1.24 -1.73 15.43
C ILE A 62 2.28 -0.86 14.75
N ARG A 63 2.22 -0.73 13.42
CA ARG A 63 3.07 0.20 12.67
C ARG A 63 2.25 1.33 12.09
N THR A 64 2.76 2.55 12.24
CA THR A 64 2.25 3.75 11.58
C THR A 64 3.26 4.27 10.54
N TRP A 65 2.77 5.02 9.55
CA TRP A 65 3.64 5.67 8.54
C TRP A 65 3.95 7.13 8.86
N ARG A 66 3.21 7.71 9.80
CA ARG A 66 3.27 9.13 10.17
C ARG A 66 2.81 9.33 11.60
N ILE A 67 3.17 10.47 12.16
CA ILE A 67 2.53 11.06 13.34
C ILE A 67 1.24 11.78 12.90
N SER A 68 0.23 11.69 13.74
CA SER A 68 -1.07 12.36 13.64
C SER A 68 -1.42 13.01 14.98
N ASP A 69 -2.54 13.73 15.02
CA ASP A 69 -3.09 14.29 16.25
C ASP A 69 -3.55 13.18 17.22
N ASP A 70 -3.89 11.99 16.71
CA ASP A 70 -4.31 10.83 17.50
C ASP A 70 -3.14 10.00 18.06
N THR A 71 -1.89 10.36 17.76
CA THR A 71 -0.72 9.54 18.13
C THR A 71 -0.58 9.30 19.63
N GLY A 72 -0.92 10.29 20.46
CA GLY A 72 -0.96 10.10 21.92
C GLY A 72 -1.97 9.03 22.32
N GLN A 73 -3.17 9.06 21.75
CA GLN A 73 -4.22 8.07 22.01
C GLN A 73 -3.81 6.67 21.54
N TRP A 74 -3.19 6.54 20.37
CA TRP A 74 -2.70 5.25 19.87
C TRP A 74 -1.65 4.61 20.79
N LEU A 75 -0.77 5.42 21.39
CA LEU A 75 0.22 4.94 22.35
C LEU A 75 -0.44 4.43 23.63
N GLU A 76 -1.40 5.17 24.18
CA GLU A 76 -2.18 4.78 25.36
C GLU A 76 -2.96 3.48 25.11
N ASP A 77 -3.60 3.36 23.95
CA ASP A 77 -4.39 2.18 23.62
C ASP A 77 -3.51 0.96 23.37
N ALA A 78 -2.34 1.12 22.78
CA ALA A 78 -1.40 0.02 22.68
C ALA A 78 -0.88 -0.45 24.03
N ASP A 79 -0.62 0.45 24.99
CA ASP A 79 -0.19 0.03 26.33
C ASP A 79 -1.26 -0.81 27.02
N LYS A 80 -2.52 -0.35 26.97
CA LYS A 80 -3.69 -1.10 27.48
C LYS A 80 -3.85 -2.47 26.81
N LEU A 81 -3.54 -2.56 25.51
CA LEU A 81 -3.63 -3.77 24.72
C LEU A 81 -2.37 -4.66 24.80
N ASN A 82 -1.36 -4.28 25.59
CA ASN A 82 -0.04 -4.93 25.63
C ASN A 82 0.63 -5.03 24.25
N GLN A 83 0.40 -4.03 23.40
CA GLN A 83 1.02 -3.86 22.11
C GLN A 83 2.15 -2.84 22.17
N LYS A 84 3.04 -2.90 21.18
CA LYS A 84 4.05 -1.88 20.93
C LYS A 84 3.76 -1.09 19.65
N LEU A 85 4.24 0.14 19.55
CA LEU A 85 4.17 0.95 18.34
C LEU A 85 5.52 1.10 17.66
N ILE A 86 5.51 0.97 16.34
CA ILE A 86 6.52 1.49 15.44
C ILE A 86 5.97 2.80 14.87
N LEU A 87 6.43 3.93 15.39
CA LEU A 87 5.94 5.25 14.98
C LEU A 87 6.71 5.77 13.77
N GLY A 88 6.01 5.93 12.65
CA GLY A 88 6.58 6.47 11.43
C GLY A 88 6.72 8.00 11.47
N ILE A 89 7.85 8.50 11.02
CA ILE A 89 8.05 9.88 10.58
C ILE A 89 7.94 9.88 9.06
N TRP A 90 6.87 10.47 8.53
CA TRP A 90 6.68 10.55 7.08
C TRP A 90 7.75 11.45 6.48
N MET A 91 8.58 10.85 5.65
CA MET A 91 9.58 11.58 4.89
C MET A 91 9.09 11.79 3.45
N PRO A 92 9.32 12.96 2.87
CA PRO A 92 8.92 13.30 1.52
C PRO A 92 9.63 12.43 0.46
N HIS A 93 8.90 12.04 -0.58
CA HIS A 93 9.51 11.48 -1.79
C HIS A 93 9.91 12.63 -2.72
N GLN A 94 11.20 12.75 -3.08
CA GLN A 94 11.64 13.67 -4.13
C GLN A 94 11.45 13.02 -5.51
N GLY A 95 10.81 13.74 -6.43
CA GLY A 95 10.51 13.20 -7.76
C GLY A 95 9.52 12.02 -7.74
N ARG A 96 9.31 11.39 -8.91
CA ARG A 96 8.25 10.41 -9.24
C ARG A 96 7.93 9.40 -8.13
N ASN A 97 7.09 9.81 -7.19
CA ASN A 97 6.13 9.00 -6.41
C ASN A 97 5.02 9.91 -5.80
N GLY A 98 4.89 11.12 -6.32
CA GLY A 98 3.78 12.01 -6.03
C GLY A 98 2.52 11.56 -6.76
N ILE A 99 1.41 11.57 -6.04
CA ILE A 99 0.03 11.42 -6.50
C ILE A 99 -0.15 12.10 -7.87
N GLU A 100 -0.81 11.39 -8.78
CA GLU A 100 -1.26 11.90 -10.07
C GLU A 100 -1.87 13.31 -9.90
N GLY A 101 -1.26 14.33 -10.52
CA GLY A 101 -1.74 15.72 -10.47
C GLY A 101 -1.14 16.65 -9.40
N LYS A 102 -0.24 16.17 -8.52
CA LYS A 102 0.63 17.06 -7.72
C LYS A 102 2.09 16.66 -7.94
N THR A 103 2.79 17.46 -8.73
CA THR A 103 4.23 17.28 -8.88
C THR A 103 4.91 17.53 -7.54
N ALA A 104 5.70 16.57 -7.07
CA ALA A 104 6.60 16.72 -5.92
C ALA A 104 7.80 17.63 -6.24
N TYR A 105 7.58 18.76 -6.94
CA TYR A 105 8.63 19.72 -7.28
C TYR A 105 8.75 20.86 -6.26
N ASP A 106 7.72 21.13 -5.44
CA ASP A 106 7.79 22.17 -4.40
C ASP A 106 8.35 21.68 -3.05
N PHE A 107 8.35 20.36 -2.81
CA PHE A 107 8.93 19.79 -1.59
C PHE A 107 10.39 19.41 -1.83
N ASP A 108 11.30 20.37 -1.61
CA ASP A 108 12.73 20.07 -1.53
C ASP A 108 13.15 19.78 -0.08
N TYR A 109 13.19 18.50 0.32
CA TYR A 109 13.59 18.11 1.68
C TYR A 109 14.97 18.64 2.07
N ARG A 110 15.87 18.84 1.10
CA ARG A 110 17.21 19.40 1.33
C ARG A 110 17.12 20.83 1.87
N LYS A 111 16.10 21.59 1.44
CA LYS A 111 15.86 22.97 1.90
C LYS A 111 15.06 23.04 3.20
N ARG A 112 14.38 21.96 3.59
CA ARG A 112 13.50 21.89 4.77
C ARG A 112 14.04 20.99 5.88
N ARG A 113 15.31 20.59 5.80
CA ARG A 113 15.99 19.74 6.78
C ARG A 113 15.79 20.23 8.22
N GLU A 114 16.06 21.50 8.50
CA GLU A 114 15.96 22.05 9.86
C GLU A 114 14.52 22.07 10.37
N GLU A 115 13.53 22.33 9.52
CA GLU A 115 12.11 22.22 9.87
C GLU A 115 11.74 20.79 10.25
N MET A 116 12.24 19.81 9.50
CA MET A 116 12.01 18.39 9.77
C MET A 116 12.66 17.93 11.07
N LEU A 117 13.89 18.40 11.35
CA LEU A 117 14.58 18.09 12.60
C LEU A 117 13.90 18.75 13.81
N LYS A 118 13.47 20.01 13.70
CA LYS A 118 12.69 20.68 14.75
C LYS A 118 11.36 19.97 15.01
N LYS A 119 10.69 19.53 13.94
CA LYS A 119 9.43 18.77 14.06
C LYS A 119 9.67 17.41 14.71
N LEU A 120 10.79 16.73 14.38
CA LEU A 120 11.20 15.52 15.10
C LEU A 120 11.37 15.81 16.58
N ASP A 121 12.14 16.83 16.97
CA ASP A 121 12.37 17.15 18.39
C ASP A 121 11.03 17.32 19.15
N SER A 122 10.05 18.02 18.55
CA SER A 122 8.71 18.17 19.13
C SER A 122 7.95 16.83 19.27
N HIS A 123 8.14 15.90 18.33
CA HIS A 123 7.58 14.55 18.44
C HIS A 123 8.29 13.72 19.52
N LEU A 124 9.60 13.91 19.70
CA LEU A 124 10.34 13.23 20.76
C LEU A 124 9.92 13.74 22.14
N ASP A 125 9.75 15.05 22.30
CA ASP A 125 9.24 15.66 23.53
C ASP A 125 7.86 15.13 23.91
N ALA A 126 6.99 14.88 22.91
CA ALA A 126 5.64 14.42 23.15
C ALA A 126 5.52 12.91 23.41
N TYR A 127 6.36 12.08 22.77
CA TYR A 127 6.05 10.65 22.63
C TYR A 127 7.21 9.69 22.94
N ASP A 128 8.47 10.16 22.99
CA ASP A 128 9.62 9.24 23.04
C ASP A 128 9.74 8.46 24.35
N ASP A 129 9.22 9.00 25.45
CA ASP A 129 9.28 8.39 26.78
C ASP A 129 8.12 7.40 27.03
N HIS A 130 7.20 7.25 26.09
CA HIS A 130 6.04 6.35 26.24
C HIS A 130 6.45 4.87 26.19
N SER A 131 5.98 4.06 27.15
CA SER A 131 6.29 2.63 27.30
C SER A 131 5.91 1.79 26.09
N ALA A 132 4.77 2.10 25.46
CA ALA A 132 4.30 1.41 24.26
C ALA A 132 5.15 1.68 23.01
N LEU A 133 5.94 2.74 22.96
CA LEU A 133 6.80 2.98 21.80
C LEU A 133 7.92 1.92 21.77
N LEU A 134 8.10 1.25 20.62
CA LEU A 134 9.21 0.34 20.36
C LEU A 134 10.33 1.06 19.63
N MET A 135 10.03 1.66 18.48
CA MET A 135 11.03 2.31 17.63
C MET A 135 10.44 3.42 16.76
N TRP A 136 11.31 4.32 16.29
CA TRP A 136 10.98 5.34 15.29
C TRP A 136 11.31 4.87 13.87
N GLY A 137 10.35 5.00 12.95
CA GLY A 137 10.50 4.71 11.52
C GLY A 137 10.79 5.96 10.71
N LEU A 138 12.01 6.13 10.22
CA LEU A 138 12.50 7.33 9.55
C LEU A 138 12.29 7.25 8.03
N GLY A 139 11.06 7.51 7.59
CA GLY A 139 10.63 7.45 6.20
C GLY A 139 10.16 6.07 5.74
N ASN A 140 9.54 6.02 4.56
CA ASN A 140 8.97 4.82 3.96
C ASN A 140 9.17 4.83 2.44
N GLU A 141 9.84 3.82 1.89
CA GLU A 141 10.00 3.63 0.43
C GLU A 141 10.57 4.87 -0.31
N VAL A 142 11.50 5.56 0.34
CA VAL A 142 12.08 6.78 -0.23
C VAL A 142 13.23 6.45 -1.18
N HIS A 143 13.42 7.27 -2.21
CA HIS A 143 14.61 7.20 -3.05
C HIS A 143 15.84 7.53 -2.20
N LEU A 144 16.77 6.58 -2.11
CA LEU A 144 17.95 6.73 -1.26
C LEU A 144 19.07 7.47 -2.00
N GLU A 145 19.41 8.63 -1.47
CA GLU A 145 20.57 9.44 -1.84
C GLU A 145 21.26 9.97 -0.58
N GLU A 146 22.49 10.45 -0.74
CA GLU A 146 23.34 10.89 0.37
C GLU A 146 22.69 11.98 1.24
N GLN A 147 22.09 13.00 0.64
CA GLN A 147 21.51 14.12 1.38
C GLN A 147 20.30 13.66 2.23
N TYR A 148 19.49 12.76 1.68
CA TYR A 148 18.37 12.15 2.39
C TYR A 148 18.86 11.35 3.59
N LEU A 149 19.82 10.45 3.34
CA LEU A 149 20.37 9.57 4.37
C LEU A 149 21.14 10.34 5.45
N THR A 150 21.83 11.42 5.09
CA THR A 150 22.48 12.31 6.07
C THR A 150 21.46 12.97 7.00
N THR A 151 20.26 13.29 6.51
CA THR A 151 19.16 13.78 7.35
C THR A 151 18.62 12.69 8.26
N VAL A 152 18.38 11.48 7.73
CA VAL A 152 17.98 10.31 8.52
C VAL A 152 19.02 9.99 9.61
N ASN A 153 20.30 10.08 9.29
CA ASN A 153 21.38 9.86 10.25
C ASN A 153 21.33 10.88 11.40
N GLU A 154 21.14 12.16 11.10
CA GLU A 154 21.01 13.19 12.14
C GLU A 154 19.77 12.98 13.00
N MET A 155 18.66 12.54 12.40
CA MET A 155 17.46 12.16 13.15
C MET A 155 17.76 11.01 14.13
N ALA A 156 18.45 9.96 13.69
CA ALA A 156 18.86 8.86 14.55
C ALA A 156 19.78 9.33 15.70
N LYS A 157 20.77 10.18 15.41
CA LYS A 157 21.62 10.77 16.45
C LYS A 157 20.83 11.56 17.48
N ARG A 158 19.85 12.37 17.06
CA ARG A 158 18.99 13.15 17.97
C ARG A 158 18.19 12.23 18.89
N ILE A 159 17.61 11.18 18.33
CA ILE A 159 16.87 10.16 19.08
C ILE A 159 17.79 9.50 20.12
N HIS A 160 18.98 9.03 19.72
CA HIS A 160 19.89 8.36 20.65
C HIS A 160 20.49 9.29 21.71
N ARG A 161 20.74 10.57 21.39
CA ARG A 161 21.18 11.57 22.37
C ARG A 161 20.13 11.82 23.45
N ARG A 162 18.84 11.79 23.08
CA ARG A 162 17.74 11.92 24.02
C ARG A 162 17.55 10.63 24.83
N ASN A 163 17.43 9.51 24.12
CA ASN A 163 17.17 8.20 24.69
C ASN A 163 18.11 7.14 24.05
N PRO A 164 19.20 6.76 24.73
CA PRO A 164 20.18 5.83 24.19
C PRO A 164 19.64 4.41 23.98
N HIS A 165 18.48 4.08 24.57
CA HIS A 165 17.81 2.79 24.43
C HIS A 165 16.75 2.77 23.31
N ARG A 166 16.40 3.92 22.72
CA ARG A 166 15.38 4.01 21.68
C ARG A 166 15.91 3.50 20.33
N LEU A 167 15.20 2.54 19.77
CA LEU A 167 15.49 2.01 18.43
C LEU A 167 15.03 2.95 17.32
N THR A 168 15.77 2.93 16.22
CA THR A 168 15.46 3.61 14.97
C THR A 168 15.51 2.65 13.79
N CYS A 169 14.66 2.88 12.79
CA CYS A 169 14.74 2.14 11.53
C CYS A 169 14.54 3.05 10.31
N ILE A 170 15.09 2.66 9.18
CA ILE A 170 14.74 3.19 7.86
C ILE A 170 14.00 2.11 7.07
N VAL A 171 12.93 2.47 6.35
CA VAL A 171 12.13 1.52 5.58
C VAL A 171 12.43 1.60 4.09
N ILE A 172 12.81 0.46 3.49
CA ILE A 172 13.17 0.33 2.05
C ILE A 172 12.44 -0.83 1.38
N ILE A 173 12.38 -0.81 0.05
CA ILE A 173 11.76 -1.88 -0.75
C ILE A 173 12.80 -2.98 -1.04
N ASN A 174 12.45 -4.25 -0.80
CA ASN A 174 13.19 -5.47 -1.18
C ASN A 174 14.67 -5.59 -0.72
N ALA A 175 15.20 -4.61 0.01
CA ALA A 175 16.57 -4.56 0.50
C ALA A 175 17.67 -4.93 -0.52
N PRO A 176 17.74 -4.27 -1.70
CA PRO A 176 18.84 -4.49 -2.63
C PRO A 176 20.17 -4.05 -2.00
N LYS A 177 21.26 -4.77 -2.32
CA LYS A 177 22.60 -4.48 -1.79
C LYS A 177 22.99 -3.01 -1.90
N LYS A 178 22.71 -2.35 -3.03
CA LYS A 178 23.02 -0.93 -3.25
C LYS A 178 22.37 -0.02 -2.19
N SER A 179 21.11 -0.28 -1.84
CA SER A 179 20.42 0.48 -0.79
C SER A 179 21.02 0.23 0.59
N ILE A 180 21.37 -1.02 0.90
CA ILE A 180 22.03 -1.38 2.16
C ILE A 180 23.38 -0.67 2.28
N ASP A 181 24.19 -0.68 1.22
CA ASP A 181 25.50 -0.02 1.21
C ASP A 181 25.38 1.50 1.42
N LEU A 182 24.42 2.15 0.74
CA LEU A 182 24.15 3.58 0.92
C LEU A 182 23.76 3.91 2.37
N ILE A 183 22.87 3.13 2.98
CA ILE A 183 22.47 3.33 4.39
C ILE A 183 23.68 3.19 5.30
N LYS A 184 24.50 2.16 5.12
CA LYS A 184 25.71 1.96 5.94
C LYS A 184 26.70 3.12 5.80
N GLN A 185 26.81 3.70 4.60
CA GLN A 185 27.73 4.79 4.33
C GLN A 185 27.24 6.13 4.90
N HIS A 186 25.97 6.47 4.73
CA HIS A 186 25.47 7.82 5.00
C HIS A 186 24.52 7.90 6.21
N ALA A 187 24.04 6.76 6.72
CA ALA A 187 23.20 6.65 7.91
C ALA A 187 23.64 5.56 8.90
N PRO A 188 24.92 5.53 9.34
CA PRO A 188 25.46 4.47 10.18
C PRO A 188 24.78 4.33 11.56
N GLU A 189 24.16 5.41 12.04
CA GLU A 189 23.46 5.47 13.33
C GLU A 189 22.12 4.73 13.30
N VAL A 190 21.57 4.45 12.12
CA VAL A 190 20.33 3.67 12.03
C VAL A 190 20.57 2.26 12.58
N ASP A 191 19.70 1.85 13.50
CA ASP A 191 19.80 0.56 14.19
C ASP A 191 19.32 -0.58 13.30
N MET A 192 18.21 -0.37 12.58
CA MET A 192 17.52 -1.41 11.82
C MET A 192 17.11 -1.01 10.41
N ILE A 193 17.03 -1.99 9.52
CA ILE A 193 16.31 -1.84 8.24
C ILE A 193 14.93 -2.47 8.40
N GLY A 194 13.88 -1.67 8.15
CA GLY A 194 12.56 -2.18 7.82
C GLY A 194 12.50 -2.48 6.32
N VAL A 195 11.97 -3.63 5.94
CA VAL A 195 11.83 -3.99 4.52
C VAL A 195 10.38 -4.22 4.12
N ASN A 196 9.95 -3.52 3.07
CA ASN A 196 8.71 -3.81 2.36
C ASN A 196 9.01 -4.89 1.31
N ALA A 197 8.45 -6.07 1.48
CA ALA A 197 8.63 -7.20 0.58
C ALA A 197 7.38 -8.08 0.52
N TYR A 198 6.85 -8.27 -0.70
CA TYR A 198 5.58 -8.92 -0.94
C TYR A 198 5.79 -10.23 -1.69
N SER A 199 5.18 -11.32 -1.19
CA SER A 199 5.44 -12.74 -1.52
C SER A 199 6.67 -13.37 -0.86
N LYS A 200 6.60 -14.69 -0.63
CA LYS A 200 7.70 -15.51 -0.10
C LYS A 200 9.02 -15.31 -0.87
N GLY A 201 8.96 -15.24 -2.20
CA GLY A 201 10.15 -15.08 -3.05
C GLY A 201 10.87 -13.77 -2.80
N ALA A 202 10.15 -12.64 -2.79
CA ALA A 202 10.74 -11.33 -2.50
C ALA A 202 11.30 -11.26 -1.08
N MET A 203 10.59 -11.84 -0.10
CA MET A 203 11.05 -11.92 1.29
C MET A 203 12.34 -12.73 1.41
N GLN A 204 12.44 -13.88 0.74
CA GLN A 204 13.66 -14.70 0.73
C GLN A 204 14.85 -13.94 0.14
N THR A 205 14.65 -13.20 -0.96
CA THR A 205 15.69 -12.36 -1.54
C THR A 205 16.15 -11.26 -0.57
N ALA A 206 15.21 -10.59 0.10
CA ALA A 206 15.51 -9.56 1.09
C ALA A 206 16.33 -10.12 2.27
N ILE A 207 15.93 -11.26 2.83
CA ILE A 207 16.66 -11.96 3.91
C ILE A 207 18.09 -12.24 3.48
N ASN A 208 18.29 -12.84 2.30
CA ASN A 208 19.63 -13.18 1.81
C ASN A 208 20.53 -11.95 1.71
N ASN A 209 20.01 -10.82 1.23
CA ASN A 209 20.76 -9.57 1.14
C ASN A 209 21.07 -8.98 2.52
N LEU A 210 20.10 -8.95 3.44
CA LEU A 210 20.25 -8.36 4.77
C LEU A 210 21.22 -9.17 5.63
N GLU A 211 21.10 -10.51 5.64
CA GLU A 211 22.03 -11.40 6.36
C GLU A 211 23.46 -11.28 5.85
N LYS A 212 23.63 -11.11 4.53
CA LYS A 212 24.95 -11.00 3.91
C LYS A 212 25.59 -9.63 4.08
N HIS A 213 24.81 -8.55 3.95
CA HIS A 213 25.35 -7.19 3.76
C HIS A 213 25.03 -6.21 4.90
N TRP A 214 23.87 -6.33 5.55
CA TRP A 214 23.46 -5.45 6.64
C TRP A 214 24.02 -5.91 7.98
N LYS A 215 23.87 -7.20 8.31
CA LYS A 215 24.41 -7.86 9.51
C LYS A 215 23.95 -7.29 10.88
N LYS A 216 23.16 -6.22 10.92
CA LYS A 216 22.41 -5.76 12.10
C LYS A 216 20.97 -6.30 12.06
N PRO A 217 20.17 -6.14 13.14
CA PRO A 217 18.76 -6.52 13.13
C PRO A 217 17.94 -5.84 12.02
N TYR A 218 16.92 -6.55 11.55
CA TYR A 218 15.96 -6.06 10.56
C TYR A 218 14.59 -6.69 10.80
N TYR A 219 13.55 -6.15 10.17
CA TYR A 219 12.20 -6.70 10.20
C TYR A 219 11.49 -6.42 8.88
N PHE A 220 10.44 -7.19 8.59
CA PHE A 220 9.56 -6.89 7.47
C PHE A 220 8.57 -5.78 7.87
N SER A 221 8.81 -4.55 7.43
CA SER A 221 7.94 -3.40 7.74
C SER A 221 6.61 -3.45 7.02
N GLU A 222 6.55 -4.16 5.89
CA GLU A 222 5.33 -4.58 5.20
C GLU A 222 5.60 -5.92 4.51
N TYR A 223 4.70 -6.88 4.71
CA TYR A 223 4.65 -8.08 3.89
C TYR A 223 3.22 -8.56 3.70
N SER A 224 3.02 -9.33 2.62
CA SER A 224 1.76 -10.02 2.32
C SER A 224 2.00 -11.00 1.16
N HIS A 225 0.92 -11.44 0.51
CA HIS A 225 0.98 -12.04 -0.83
C HIS A 225 1.49 -11.04 -1.88
N ARG A 226 1.65 -11.48 -3.14
CA ARG A 226 2.18 -10.61 -4.21
C ARG A 226 1.28 -9.39 -4.49
N GLY A 227 1.91 -8.27 -4.83
CA GLY A 227 1.23 -7.03 -5.17
C GLY A 227 0.77 -6.91 -6.63
N PRO A 228 0.01 -5.84 -6.95
CA PRO A 228 -0.59 -5.63 -8.27
C PRO A 228 0.41 -5.42 -9.41
N TRP A 229 1.64 -4.99 -9.12
CA TRP A 229 2.71 -4.85 -10.10
C TRP A 229 3.16 -6.19 -10.73
N ALA A 230 2.87 -7.32 -10.07
CA ALA A 230 3.16 -8.66 -10.56
C ALA A 230 1.91 -9.38 -11.09
N ALA A 231 0.79 -8.66 -11.23
CA ALA A 231 -0.47 -9.23 -11.68
C ALA A 231 -0.43 -9.58 -13.16
N LYS A 232 -1.05 -10.72 -13.50
CA LYS A 232 -1.36 -11.05 -14.90
C LYS A 232 -2.45 -10.10 -15.41
N LYS A 233 -2.50 -9.93 -16.72
CA LYS A 233 -3.62 -9.30 -17.43
C LYS A 233 -4.34 -10.38 -18.23
N GLY A 234 -5.65 -10.20 -18.40
CA GLY A 234 -6.51 -11.15 -19.09
C GLY A 234 -7.00 -10.61 -20.44
N ALA A 235 -8.26 -10.88 -20.78
CA ALA A 235 -8.93 -10.33 -21.97
C ALA A 235 -9.07 -8.80 -21.92
N THR A 236 -8.95 -8.21 -20.73
CA THR A 236 -8.87 -6.76 -20.55
C THR A 236 -7.46 -6.35 -20.12
N ASP A 237 -7.09 -5.09 -20.32
CA ASP A 237 -5.79 -4.55 -19.91
C ASP A 237 -5.65 -4.34 -18.38
N HIS A 238 -6.68 -4.70 -17.62
CA HIS A 238 -6.75 -4.58 -16.17
C HIS A 238 -6.06 -5.75 -15.46
N ALA A 239 -5.43 -5.46 -14.33
CA ALA A 239 -4.83 -6.47 -13.48
C ALA A 239 -5.87 -7.49 -12.98
N LEU A 240 -5.53 -8.77 -13.10
CA LEU A 240 -6.26 -9.88 -12.50
C LEU A 240 -5.79 -10.06 -11.05
N GLU A 241 -6.68 -9.74 -10.12
CA GLU A 241 -6.46 -9.95 -8.70
C GLU A 241 -6.44 -11.46 -8.39
N LEU A 242 -5.64 -11.87 -7.42
CA LEU A 242 -5.71 -13.23 -6.89
C LEU A 242 -7.08 -13.49 -6.26
N THR A 243 -7.58 -14.71 -6.40
CA THR A 243 -8.74 -15.15 -5.64
C THR A 243 -8.42 -15.09 -4.14
N PRO A 244 -9.40 -14.83 -3.26
CA PRO A 244 -9.20 -14.86 -1.81
C PRO A 244 -8.51 -16.14 -1.32
N PHE A 245 -8.88 -17.30 -1.88
CA PHE A 245 -8.18 -18.56 -1.61
C PHE A 245 -6.68 -18.50 -1.93
N ALA A 246 -6.32 -18.06 -3.13
CA ALA A 246 -4.92 -17.96 -3.55
C ALA A 246 -4.14 -16.90 -2.74
N LYS A 247 -4.78 -15.82 -2.30
CA LYS A 247 -4.17 -14.84 -1.39
C LYS A 247 -3.84 -15.46 -0.04
N VAL A 248 -4.77 -16.21 0.56
CA VAL A 248 -4.54 -16.93 1.82
C VAL A 248 -3.40 -17.92 1.69
N GLN A 249 -3.34 -18.69 0.60
CA GLN A 249 -2.23 -19.61 0.34
C GLN A 249 -0.88 -18.90 0.27
N GLN A 250 -0.78 -17.81 -0.50
CA GLN A 250 0.47 -17.05 -0.60
C GLN A 250 0.85 -16.35 0.70
N LEU A 251 -0.13 -15.85 1.47
CA LEU A 251 0.11 -15.27 2.79
C LEU A 251 0.62 -16.35 3.77
N ARG A 252 0.02 -17.53 3.75
CA ARG A 252 0.45 -18.69 4.54
C ARG A 252 1.88 -19.12 4.22
N GLU A 253 2.30 -19.04 2.96
CA GLU A 253 3.67 -19.30 2.54
C GLU A 253 4.64 -18.18 2.96
N ALA A 254 4.20 -16.93 2.97
CA ALA A 254 5.00 -15.77 3.34
C ALA A 254 5.19 -15.65 4.87
N ASN A 255 4.16 -16.00 5.65
CA ASN A 255 4.14 -15.87 7.10
C ASN A 255 5.40 -16.44 7.80
N PRO A 256 5.84 -17.69 7.56
CA PRO A 256 7.05 -18.24 8.19
C PRO A 256 8.33 -17.46 7.90
N MET A 257 8.39 -16.70 6.80
CA MET A 257 9.59 -15.94 6.41
C MET A 257 9.98 -14.86 7.42
N ILE A 258 9.03 -14.36 8.22
CA ILE A 258 9.35 -13.38 9.27
C ILE A 258 10.16 -13.98 10.43
N LYS A 259 10.37 -15.30 10.44
CA LYS A 259 11.20 -16.04 11.43
C LYS A 259 12.48 -16.59 10.82
N VAL A 260 12.73 -16.35 9.52
CA VAL A 260 13.91 -16.85 8.81
C VAL A 260 15.00 -15.78 8.82
N GLY A 261 16.23 -16.20 9.10
CA GLY A 261 17.39 -15.31 9.24
C GLY A 261 17.70 -15.03 10.72
N LYS A 262 18.99 -15.03 11.07
CA LYS A 262 19.44 -14.87 12.47
C LYS A 262 19.21 -13.46 13.01
N ASN A 263 19.15 -12.47 12.12
CA ASN A 263 18.98 -11.06 12.49
C ASN A 263 17.55 -10.56 12.22
N ASN A 264 16.65 -11.45 11.83
CA ASN A 264 15.25 -11.12 11.58
C ASN A 264 14.47 -11.08 12.89
N THR A 265 13.81 -9.95 13.14
CA THR A 265 13.07 -9.67 14.39
C THR A 265 11.55 -9.72 14.21
N GLY A 266 11.05 -10.10 13.02
CA GLY A 266 9.63 -10.29 12.76
C GLY A 266 9.10 -9.48 11.59
N GLY A 267 7.80 -9.18 11.62
CA GLY A 267 7.18 -8.51 10.49
C GLY A 267 5.79 -7.95 10.77
N VAL A 268 5.39 -7.03 9.90
CA VAL A 268 4.13 -6.30 9.93
C VAL A 268 3.32 -6.66 8.68
N VAL A 269 2.15 -7.27 8.86
CA VAL A 269 1.27 -7.62 7.74
C VAL A 269 0.61 -6.36 7.16
N PHE A 270 0.60 -6.25 5.82
CA PHE A 270 0.00 -5.12 5.10
C PHE A 270 -1.27 -5.55 4.35
N VAL A 271 -2.45 -4.95 4.61
CA VAL A 271 -2.77 -3.96 5.65
C VAL A 271 -3.88 -4.46 6.58
N TRP A 272 -3.72 -4.22 7.88
CA TRP A 272 -4.73 -4.55 8.88
C TRP A 272 -5.85 -3.52 8.84
N GLY A 273 -6.75 -3.67 7.87
CA GLY A 273 -7.74 -2.67 7.51
C GLY A 273 -8.13 -2.78 6.05
N GLU A 274 -8.83 -1.77 5.56
CA GLU A 274 -9.07 -1.58 4.12
C GLU A 274 -7.92 -0.77 3.50
N HIS A 275 -7.37 -1.26 2.38
CA HIS A 275 -6.42 -0.51 1.58
C HIS A 275 -7.12 0.61 0.78
N LYS A 276 -6.98 1.86 1.23
CA LYS A 276 -7.74 3.03 0.74
C LYS A 276 -7.26 3.60 -0.63
N ARG A 277 -6.12 3.18 -1.17
CA ARG A 277 -5.52 3.70 -2.43
C ARG A 277 -5.22 2.62 -3.46
N GLY A 278 -6.26 2.05 -4.06
CA GLY A 278 -6.15 1.05 -5.12
C GLY A 278 -6.60 -0.34 -4.65
N MET A 279 -7.45 -0.97 -5.48
CA MET A 279 -8.16 -2.24 -5.32
C MET A 279 -8.38 -2.53 -3.84
N GLY A 280 -9.44 -1.95 -3.26
CA GLY A 280 -9.76 -2.01 -1.83
C GLY A 280 -9.92 -3.43 -1.26
N THR A 281 -9.74 -4.47 -2.07
CA THR A 281 -9.68 -5.87 -1.68
C THR A 281 -8.28 -6.48 -1.78
N TRP A 282 -7.34 -5.88 -2.53
CA TRP A 282 -6.05 -6.49 -2.88
C TRP A 282 -5.29 -6.93 -1.64
N PHE A 283 -4.93 -5.98 -0.76
CA PHE A 283 -4.18 -6.22 0.47
C PHE A 283 -5.02 -6.13 1.76
N SER A 284 -6.32 -5.91 1.63
CA SER A 284 -7.19 -5.60 2.76
C SER A 284 -7.49 -6.83 3.59
N LEU A 285 -7.01 -6.88 4.83
CA LEU A 285 -7.37 -7.95 5.77
C LEU A 285 -8.77 -7.74 6.36
N LEU A 286 -9.26 -6.51 6.35
CA LEU A 286 -10.59 -6.14 6.81
C LEU A 286 -11.28 -5.32 5.71
N LEU A 287 -12.60 -5.48 5.59
CA LEU A 287 -13.40 -4.80 4.57
C LEU A 287 -14.59 -4.09 5.22
N PRO A 288 -15.16 -3.07 4.57
CA PRO A 288 -16.49 -2.58 4.95
C PRO A 288 -17.53 -3.67 4.71
N GLU A 289 -18.59 -3.70 5.53
CA GLU A 289 -19.72 -4.62 5.32
C GLU A 289 -20.41 -4.35 3.97
N ASP A 290 -20.48 -3.08 3.58
CA ASP A 290 -20.98 -2.67 2.27
C ASP A 290 -19.80 -2.29 1.34
N PRO A 291 -19.59 -3.01 0.23
CA PRO A 291 -18.55 -2.68 -0.74
C PRO A 291 -18.76 -1.32 -1.43
N ARG A 292 -19.81 -0.55 -1.13
CA ARG A 292 -19.97 0.83 -1.60
C ARG A 292 -19.27 1.85 -0.70
N GLU A 293 -19.03 1.51 0.55
CA GLU A 293 -18.48 2.40 1.56
C GLU A 293 -16.95 2.23 1.70
N LEU A 294 -16.35 3.09 2.52
CA LEU A 294 -15.00 2.92 3.03
C LEU A 294 -15.10 2.47 4.47
N LEU A 295 -14.21 1.56 4.88
CA LEU A 295 -14.12 1.12 6.26
C LEU A 295 -13.59 2.27 7.14
N ARG A 296 -14.35 2.63 8.18
CA ARG A 296 -13.96 3.61 9.21
C ARG A 296 -13.66 2.88 10.51
N GLU A 297 -12.77 3.46 11.32
CA GLU A 297 -12.34 2.91 12.62
C GLU A 297 -13.51 2.53 13.55
N LYS A 298 -14.58 3.33 13.57
CA LYS A 298 -15.76 3.06 14.42
C LYS A 298 -16.72 1.99 13.88
N ASP A 299 -16.51 1.51 12.65
CA ASP A 299 -17.38 0.52 12.04
C ASP A 299 -17.04 -0.88 12.58
N SER A 300 -18.00 -1.82 12.52
CA SER A 300 -17.68 -3.23 12.69
C SER A 300 -17.13 -3.76 11.35
N PRO A 301 -15.84 -4.15 11.27
CA PRO A 301 -15.27 -4.60 10.01
C PRO A 301 -15.80 -5.98 9.62
N LEU A 302 -15.97 -6.18 8.32
CA LEU A 302 -16.07 -7.52 7.75
C LEU A 302 -14.70 -8.19 7.80
N VAL A 303 -14.58 -9.26 8.57
CA VAL A 303 -13.32 -10.00 8.72
C VAL A 303 -13.12 -10.95 7.54
N THR A 304 -11.95 -10.88 6.91
CA THR A 304 -11.63 -11.70 5.72
C THR A 304 -10.86 -12.97 6.05
N PRO A 305 -10.79 -13.96 5.14
CA PRO A 305 -9.95 -15.14 5.29
C PRO A 305 -8.45 -14.84 5.49
N MET A 306 -7.98 -13.67 5.05
CA MET A 306 -6.59 -13.25 5.29
C MET A 306 -6.36 -12.84 6.75
N ALA A 307 -7.32 -12.16 7.38
CA ALA A 307 -7.25 -11.87 8.82
C ALA A 307 -7.28 -13.15 9.65
N ASP A 308 -8.09 -14.13 9.25
CA ASP A 308 -8.16 -15.44 9.91
C ASP A 308 -6.85 -16.23 9.79
N GLU A 309 -6.20 -16.17 8.62
CA GLU A 309 -4.85 -16.75 8.47
C GLU A 309 -3.83 -16.07 9.40
N MET A 310 -3.96 -14.76 9.64
CA MET A 310 -3.10 -14.08 10.61
C MET A 310 -3.40 -14.49 12.05
N HIS A 311 -4.67 -14.69 12.43
CA HIS A 311 -5.02 -15.26 13.73
C HIS A 311 -4.32 -16.61 13.95
N ARG A 312 -4.47 -17.50 12.97
CA ARG A 312 -3.85 -18.82 12.98
C ARG A 312 -2.34 -18.74 13.10
N PHE A 313 -1.70 -17.86 12.34
CA PHE A 313 -0.25 -17.74 12.36
C PHE A 313 0.29 -17.12 13.66
N TRP A 314 -0.37 -16.10 14.20
CA TRP A 314 0.08 -15.41 15.41
C TRP A 314 -0.18 -16.20 16.70
N THR A 315 -1.30 -16.93 16.77
CA THR A 315 -1.74 -17.64 17.98
C THR A 315 -1.52 -19.15 17.92
N GLY A 316 -1.36 -19.72 16.73
CA GLY A 316 -1.35 -21.17 16.51
C GLY A 316 -2.74 -21.82 16.54
N LYS A 317 -3.83 -21.04 16.61
CA LYS A 317 -5.21 -21.53 16.75
C LYS A 317 -6.08 -21.04 15.59
N GLU A 318 -7.00 -21.90 15.15
CA GLU A 318 -8.05 -21.47 14.22
C GLU A 318 -9.06 -20.55 14.92
N PRO A 319 -9.62 -19.55 14.23
CA PRO A 319 -10.75 -18.79 14.73
C PRO A 319 -11.95 -19.70 15.00
N SER A 320 -12.79 -19.36 16.00
CA SER A 320 -14.00 -20.13 16.33
C SER A 320 -15.10 -20.08 15.27
N ASN A 321 -15.11 -19.01 14.47
CA ASN A 321 -15.89 -18.85 13.25
C ASN A 321 -14.87 -18.44 12.18
N ARG A 322 -14.83 -19.07 11.02
CA ARG A 322 -13.84 -18.87 9.95
C ARG A 322 -14.52 -18.25 8.74
N ALA A 323 -13.89 -17.23 8.18
CA ALA A 323 -14.46 -16.48 7.07
C ALA A 323 -14.65 -17.37 5.83
N PRO A 324 -15.74 -17.17 5.07
CA PRO A 324 -15.94 -17.87 3.83
C PRO A 324 -14.92 -17.42 2.79
N VAL A 325 -14.56 -18.33 1.89
CA VAL A 325 -13.49 -18.11 0.92
C VAL A 325 -14.00 -18.34 -0.50
N ILE A 326 -13.75 -17.39 -1.40
CA ILE A 326 -13.96 -17.57 -2.84
C ILE A 326 -12.72 -18.24 -3.41
N GLU A 327 -12.90 -19.45 -3.95
CA GLU A 327 -11.88 -20.19 -4.67
C GLU A 327 -11.82 -19.75 -6.12
N ARG A 328 -12.99 -19.47 -6.73
CA ARG A 328 -13.10 -19.09 -8.13
C ARG A 328 -14.32 -18.20 -8.38
N LEU A 329 -14.14 -17.20 -9.26
CA LEU A 329 -15.21 -16.37 -9.82
C LEU A 329 -15.01 -16.33 -11.34
N THR A 330 -16.04 -16.68 -12.11
CA THR A 330 -15.97 -16.65 -13.57
C THR A 330 -17.11 -15.85 -14.17
N LEU A 331 -16.80 -15.18 -15.29
CA LEU A 331 -17.75 -14.52 -16.18
C LEU A 331 -17.75 -15.27 -17.51
N GLY A 332 -18.92 -15.73 -17.97
CA GLY A 332 -19.00 -16.50 -19.23
C GLY A 332 -18.19 -17.81 -19.23
N GLY A 333 -17.81 -18.33 -18.05
CA GLY A 333 -17.01 -19.55 -17.90
C GLY A 333 -15.49 -19.34 -17.78
N THR A 334 -15.00 -18.10 -17.79
CA THR A 334 -13.58 -17.78 -17.60
C THR A 334 -13.34 -16.78 -16.46
N ASP A 335 -12.17 -16.88 -15.81
CA ASP A 335 -11.67 -15.94 -14.79
C ASP A 335 -10.65 -14.96 -15.36
N GLN A 336 -10.35 -15.04 -16.67
CA GLN A 336 -9.43 -14.15 -17.37
C GLN A 336 -10.10 -12.84 -17.84
N GLY A 337 -11.34 -12.59 -17.42
CA GLY A 337 -12.17 -11.51 -17.96
C GLY A 337 -12.68 -11.81 -19.37
N ILE A 338 -13.65 -11.02 -19.82
CA ILE A 338 -14.33 -11.18 -21.11
C ILE A 338 -14.70 -9.85 -21.74
N GLU A 339 -14.93 -9.86 -23.05
CA GLU A 339 -15.64 -8.80 -23.76
C GLU A 339 -17.08 -9.26 -24.02
N VAL A 340 -18.05 -8.36 -23.85
CA VAL A 340 -19.48 -8.62 -24.04
C VAL A 340 -20.13 -7.49 -24.82
N SER A 341 -21.21 -7.81 -25.51
CA SER A 341 -21.99 -6.79 -26.22
C SER A 341 -22.84 -5.99 -25.24
N GLU A 342 -23.28 -4.81 -25.67
CA GLU A 342 -24.31 -4.06 -24.95
C GLU A 342 -25.55 -4.93 -24.69
N HIS A 343 -26.20 -4.72 -23.55
CA HIS A 343 -27.41 -5.43 -23.12
C HIS A 343 -27.28 -6.95 -22.90
N GLU A 344 -26.08 -7.52 -23.06
CA GLU A 344 -25.83 -8.93 -22.74
C GLU A 344 -25.96 -9.19 -21.24
N LYS A 345 -26.54 -10.34 -20.85
CA LYS A 345 -26.57 -10.77 -19.45
C LYS A 345 -25.34 -11.61 -19.14
N LEU A 346 -24.50 -11.13 -18.23
CA LEU A 346 -23.31 -11.85 -17.77
C LEU A 346 -23.70 -13.09 -16.99
N LYS A 347 -23.32 -14.27 -17.48
CA LYS A 347 -23.34 -15.50 -16.69
C LYS A 347 -22.21 -15.47 -15.66
N VAL A 348 -22.56 -15.45 -14.38
CA VAL A 348 -21.63 -15.42 -13.25
C VAL A 348 -21.68 -16.75 -12.53
N VAL A 349 -20.52 -17.35 -12.28
CA VAL A 349 -20.39 -18.57 -11.46
C VAL A 349 -19.32 -18.34 -10.39
N VAL A 350 -19.68 -18.64 -9.14
CA VAL A 350 -18.84 -18.46 -7.96
C VAL A 350 -18.70 -19.81 -7.25
N THR A 351 -17.45 -20.25 -7.07
CA THR A 351 -17.11 -21.34 -6.16
C THR A 351 -16.62 -20.72 -4.87
N ALA A 352 -17.42 -20.83 -3.82
CA ALA A 352 -17.09 -20.36 -2.48
C ALA A 352 -17.47 -21.41 -1.44
N ASN A 353 -16.70 -21.49 -0.37
CA ASN A 353 -16.93 -22.42 0.74
C ASN A 353 -16.83 -21.68 2.07
N ASP A 354 -17.68 -22.07 3.02
CA ASP A 354 -17.55 -21.71 4.43
C ASP A 354 -16.92 -22.87 5.21
N PRO A 355 -15.76 -22.69 5.86
CA PRO A 355 -15.13 -23.79 6.58
C PRO A 355 -15.94 -24.35 7.76
N ASP A 356 -16.89 -23.57 8.30
CA ASP A 356 -17.75 -23.95 9.42
C ASP A 356 -19.17 -24.36 8.96
N ASN A 357 -19.40 -24.38 7.64
CA ASN A 357 -20.67 -24.70 6.99
C ASN A 357 -21.80 -23.70 7.31
N ASP A 358 -21.45 -22.44 7.60
CA ASP A 358 -22.44 -21.37 7.72
C ASP A 358 -23.15 -21.11 6.38
N LEU A 359 -24.41 -20.67 6.44
CA LEU A 359 -25.21 -20.37 5.25
C LEU A 359 -24.69 -19.11 4.54
N LEU A 360 -24.27 -19.27 3.29
CA LEU A 360 -23.69 -18.19 2.51
C LEU A 360 -24.72 -17.30 1.82
N THR A 361 -24.48 -15.99 1.88
CA THR A 361 -25.22 -15.00 1.07
C THR A 361 -24.30 -14.32 0.06
N TYR A 362 -24.83 -14.03 -1.14
CA TYR A 362 -24.08 -13.48 -2.26
C TYR A 362 -24.65 -12.12 -2.66
N ARG A 363 -23.77 -11.13 -2.84
CA ARG A 363 -24.12 -9.79 -3.37
C ARG A 363 -23.22 -9.46 -4.55
N TYR A 364 -23.82 -8.94 -5.61
CA TYR A 364 -23.14 -8.57 -6.84
C TYR A 364 -23.20 -7.07 -7.07
N LEU A 365 -22.07 -6.49 -7.47
CA LEU A 365 -21.92 -5.07 -7.79
C LEU A 365 -21.06 -4.91 -9.04
N ILE A 366 -21.31 -3.86 -9.83
CA ILE A 366 -20.43 -3.50 -10.94
C ILE A 366 -19.88 -2.10 -10.71
N PHE A 367 -18.57 -2.00 -10.80
CA PHE A 367 -17.83 -0.74 -10.77
C PHE A 367 -17.18 -0.50 -12.12
N ARG A 368 -17.07 0.76 -12.54
CA ARG A 368 -16.15 1.11 -13.64
C ARG A 368 -14.73 0.70 -13.26
N ALA A 369 -13.99 0.15 -14.20
CA ALA A 369 -12.58 -0.13 -14.01
C ALA A 369 -11.77 1.16 -14.16
N ARG A 370 -10.86 1.42 -13.21
CA ARG A 370 -9.91 2.55 -13.26
C ARG A 370 -8.50 2.02 -12.98
N GLY A 371 -7.95 1.27 -13.93
CA GLY A 371 -6.71 0.54 -13.73
C GLY A 371 -6.78 -0.35 -12.48
N ASN A 372 -5.95 -0.01 -11.49
CA ASN A 372 -5.87 -0.68 -10.21
C ASN A 372 -6.74 -0.05 -9.12
N ASP A 373 -7.52 1.00 -9.41
CA ASP A 373 -8.41 1.64 -8.43
C ASP A 373 -9.85 1.12 -8.54
N LYS A 374 -10.55 1.14 -7.40
CA LYS A 374 -12.00 0.94 -7.34
C LYS A 374 -12.67 2.16 -7.96
N GLY A 375 -13.28 1.99 -9.12
CA GLY A 375 -13.97 3.09 -9.81
C GLY A 375 -15.36 3.35 -9.24
N LYS A 376 -16.15 4.14 -9.99
CA LYS A 376 -17.53 4.49 -9.60
C LYS A 376 -18.45 3.26 -9.70
N LEU A 377 -19.31 3.06 -8.70
CA LEU A 377 -20.39 2.09 -8.75
C LEU A 377 -21.38 2.45 -9.88
N VAL A 378 -21.76 1.48 -10.70
CA VAL A 378 -22.69 1.67 -11.82
C VAL A 378 -23.87 0.69 -11.81
N TRP A 379 -23.80 -0.39 -11.02
CA TRP A 379 -24.89 -1.35 -10.88
C TRP A 379 -24.81 -2.10 -9.55
N GLY A 380 -25.96 -2.43 -8.97
CA GLY A 380 -26.08 -3.13 -7.70
C GLY A 380 -25.98 -2.23 -6.46
N PRO A 381 -25.97 -2.82 -5.25
CA PRO A 381 -25.90 -4.25 -4.96
C PRO A 381 -27.19 -5.00 -5.27
N VAL A 382 -27.06 -6.21 -5.81
CA VAL A 382 -28.18 -7.15 -6.01
C VAL A 382 -27.86 -8.48 -5.33
N LYS A 383 -28.83 -9.05 -4.60
CA LYS A 383 -28.72 -10.39 -4.01
C LYS A 383 -28.76 -11.45 -5.12
N GLY A 384 -27.95 -12.49 -4.98
CA GLY A 384 -27.96 -13.62 -5.91
C GLY A 384 -27.60 -14.93 -5.24
N THR A 385 -27.23 -15.91 -6.05
CA THR A 385 -26.73 -17.22 -5.63
C THR A 385 -25.37 -17.47 -6.28
N SER A 386 -24.72 -18.59 -5.96
CA SER A 386 -23.45 -19.00 -6.57
C SER A 386 -23.47 -19.12 -8.10
N GLN A 387 -24.66 -19.21 -8.72
CA GLN A 387 -24.84 -19.16 -10.17
C GLN A 387 -25.95 -18.17 -10.51
N THR A 388 -25.59 -17.06 -11.16
CA THR A 388 -26.56 -16.00 -11.48
C THR A 388 -26.32 -15.39 -12.87
N LYS A 389 -27.28 -14.59 -13.32
CA LYS A 389 -27.14 -13.72 -14.49
C LYS A 389 -27.22 -12.26 -14.04
N VAL A 390 -26.21 -11.49 -14.39
CA VAL A 390 -26.10 -10.06 -14.04
C VAL A 390 -26.30 -9.22 -15.28
N GLU A 391 -27.14 -8.19 -15.18
CA GLU A 391 -27.33 -7.22 -16.27
C GLU A 391 -26.14 -6.27 -16.32
N VAL A 392 -25.55 -6.10 -17.50
CA VAL A 392 -24.45 -5.15 -17.68
C VAL A 392 -24.97 -3.71 -17.76
N PRO A 393 -24.18 -2.72 -17.29
CA PRO A 393 -24.45 -1.31 -17.55
C PRO A 393 -24.61 -1.04 -19.06
N PRO A 394 -25.45 -0.08 -19.48
CA PRO A 394 -25.70 0.16 -20.91
C PRO A 394 -24.53 0.85 -21.64
N ALA A 395 -23.59 1.46 -20.91
CA ALA A 395 -22.51 2.23 -21.52
C ALA A 395 -21.29 1.35 -21.84
N PRO A 396 -20.69 1.46 -23.05
CA PRO A 396 -19.41 0.84 -23.35
C PRO A 396 -18.30 1.23 -22.38
N GLY A 397 -17.30 0.36 -22.27
CA GLY A 397 -16.10 0.59 -21.48
C GLY A 397 -15.72 -0.57 -20.58
N ASP A 398 -14.74 -0.32 -19.72
CA ASP A 398 -14.19 -1.33 -18.81
C ASP A 398 -14.85 -1.29 -17.44
N TYR A 399 -15.13 -2.47 -16.92
CA TYR A 399 -15.82 -2.68 -15.66
C TYR A 399 -15.19 -3.81 -14.86
N ARG A 400 -15.51 -3.88 -13.58
CA ARG A 400 -15.23 -5.02 -12.70
C ARG A 400 -16.52 -5.48 -12.06
N LEU A 401 -16.84 -6.76 -12.21
CA LEU A 401 -17.92 -7.38 -11.46
C LEU A 401 -17.37 -7.89 -10.13
N TYR A 402 -17.87 -7.31 -9.04
CA TYR A 402 -17.55 -7.69 -7.67
C TYR A 402 -18.59 -8.70 -7.19
N CYS A 403 -18.12 -9.76 -6.52
CA CYS A 403 -18.93 -10.69 -5.75
C CYS A 403 -18.48 -10.61 -4.29
N GLN A 404 -19.42 -10.25 -3.41
CA GLN A 404 -19.26 -10.35 -1.96
C GLN A 404 -19.99 -11.60 -1.47
N VAL A 405 -19.31 -12.41 -0.67
CA VAL A 405 -19.85 -13.61 -0.01
C VAL A 405 -19.74 -13.41 1.50
N LEU A 406 -20.85 -13.61 2.22
CA LEU A 406 -20.97 -13.36 3.67
C LEU A 406 -21.50 -14.61 4.39
N ASP A 407 -21.01 -14.84 5.61
CA ASP A 407 -21.46 -15.91 6.52
C ASP A 407 -22.68 -15.51 7.39
N GLY A 408 -23.02 -14.21 7.41
CA GLY A 408 -24.06 -13.66 8.30
C GLY A 408 -23.64 -13.48 9.76
N ARG A 409 -22.36 -13.68 10.08
CA ARG A 409 -21.77 -13.66 11.44
C ARG A 409 -20.54 -12.74 11.51
N GLY A 410 -20.50 -11.73 10.64
CA GLY A 410 -19.46 -10.70 10.61
C GLY A 410 -18.21 -11.07 9.80
N LYS A 411 -18.23 -12.17 9.05
CA LYS A 411 -17.13 -12.56 8.17
C LYS A 411 -17.56 -12.65 6.72
N GLY A 412 -16.58 -12.42 5.85
CA GLY A 412 -16.86 -12.44 4.43
C GLY A 412 -15.65 -12.21 3.57
N THR A 413 -15.89 -12.33 2.29
CA THR A 413 -14.86 -12.22 1.28
C THR A 413 -15.40 -11.53 0.04
N VAL A 414 -14.52 -10.82 -0.64
CA VAL A 414 -14.85 -10.12 -1.88
C VAL A 414 -13.82 -10.51 -2.93
N HIS A 415 -14.32 -10.84 -4.12
CA HIS A 415 -13.49 -11.02 -5.30
C HIS A 415 -14.12 -10.36 -6.52
N HIS A 416 -13.32 -10.07 -7.54
CA HIS A 416 -13.82 -9.42 -8.74
C HIS A 416 -13.08 -9.87 -10.01
N VAL A 417 -13.80 -9.86 -11.12
CA VAL A 417 -13.25 -10.14 -12.46
C VAL A 417 -13.55 -8.96 -13.38
N PRO A 418 -12.56 -8.46 -14.14
CA PRO A 418 -12.80 -7.39 -15.10
C PRO A 418 -13.54 -7.90 -16.34
N PHE A 419 -14.33 -7.04 -16.97
CA PHE A 419 -14.94 -7.28 -18.27
C PHE A 419 -15.06 -5.96 -19.04
N ARG A 420 -15.18 -6.05 -20.37
CA ARG A 420 -15.34 -4.90 -21.26
C ARG A 420 -16.67 -5.01 -22.00
N ILE A 421 -17.41 -3.92 -22.02
CA ILE A 421 -18.60 -3.79 -22.88
C ILE A 421 -18.14 -3.12 -24.17
N VAL A 422 -18.27 -3.85 -25.28
CA VAL A 422 -18.03 -3.33 -26.63
C VAL A 422 -19.34 -2.81 -27.20
N GLY A 423 -19.36 -1.56 -27.65
CA GLY A 423 -20.52 -0.99 -28.33
C GLY A 423 -20.75 -1.68 -29.66
N SER A 424 -22.00 -1.74 -30.12
CA SER A 424 -22.29 -2.18 -31.48
C SER A 424 -21.59 -1.23 -32.45
N THR A 425 -20.58 -1.72 -33.17
CA THR A 425 -20.17 -1.06 -34.40
C THR A 425 -21.34 -1.19 -35.37
N ASP A 426 -21.86 -0.08 -35.88
CA ASP A 426 -22.79 -0.12 -37.01
C ASP A 426 -22.23 -1.08 -38.04
N SER A 427 -23.06 -2.06 -38.39
CA SER A 427 -22.75 -3.07 -39.39
C SER A 427 -22.67 -2.40 -40.75
N ASP A 428 -21.51 -1.85 -41.08
CA ASP A 428 -21.08 -1.73 -42.48
C ASP A 428 -19.63 -2.18 -42.57
N GLY A 429 -19.46 -3.29 -43.29
CA GLY A 429 -18.21 -4.01 -43.39
C GLY A 429 -17.14 -3.19 -44.09
N THR A 430 -16.22 -2.64 -43.33
CA THR A 430 -14.81 -2.50 -43.72
C THR A 430 -13.94 -2.50 -42.46
N ARG A 431 -13.05 -3.48 -42.33
CA ARG A 431 -12.05 -3.51 -41.25
C ARG A 431 -11.03 -2.39 -41.51
N GLY A 432 -11.21 -1.23 -40.90
CA GLY A 432 -10.18 -0.20 -40.79
C GLY A 432 -9.19 -0.54 -39.68
N ALA A 433 -7.90 -0.56 -40.00
CA ALA A 433 -6.80 -0.85 -39.08
C ALA A 433 -6.72 0.20 -37.93
N PRO A 434 -6.01 -0.09 -36.82
CA PRO A 434 -5.95 0.78 -35.64
C PRO A 434 -5.37 2.20 -35.85
N ASP A 435 -4.80 2.52 -37.01
CA ASP A 435 -4.36 3.87 -37.35
C ASP A 435 -5.52 4.81 -37.77
N ASP A 436 -6.63 4.27 -38.29
CA ASP A 436 -7.75 5.09 -38.79
C ASP A 436 -8.57 5.72 -37.67
N LYS A 437 -8.78 5.04 -36.53
CA LYS A 437 -9.53 5.63 -35.41
C LYS A 437 -8.81 6.82 -34.75
N LYS A 438 -7.46 6.84 -34.76
CA LYS A 438 -6.67 7.97 -34.25
C LYS A 438 -6.59 9.12 -35.26
N SER A 439 -6.58 8.84 -36.55
CA SER A 439 -6.63 9.86 -37.60
C SER A 439 -7.99 10.58 -37.58
N ILE A 440 -9.10 9.84 -37.42
CA ILE A 440 -10.47 10.36 -37.31
C ILE A 440 -10.63 11.26 -36.07
N GLN A 441 -10.06 10.90 -34.93
CA GLN A 441 -10.16 11.73 -33.71
C GLN A 441 -9.34 13.03 -33.81
N THR A 442 -8.17 12.98 -34.47
CA THR A 442 -7.32 14.17 -34.67
C THR A 442 -7.96 15.15 -35.65
N GLU A 443 -8.59 14.63 -36.71
CA GLU A 443 -9.40 15.37 -37.67
C GLU A 443 -10.55 16.13 -36.99
N ALA A 444 -11.34 15.43 -36.17
CA ALA A 444 -12.48 16.02 -35.48
C ALA A 444 -12.07 17.13 -34.49
N ILE A 445 -10.88 17.02 -33.88
CA ILE A 445 -10.33 18.06 -32.99
C ILE A 445 -9.86 19.28 -33.78
N PHE A 446 -9.23 19.06 -34.93
CA PHE A 446 -8.79 20.12 -35.84
C PHE A 446 -10.00 20.93 -36.33
N GLN A 447 -11.00 20.26 -36.90
CA GLN A 447 -12.23 20.89 -37.42
C GLN A 447 -13.04 21.62 -36.34
N LYS A 448 -12.96 21.18 -35.07
CA LYS A 448 -13.63 21.88 -33.97
C LYS A 448 -12.93 23.19 -33.59
N ARG A 449 -11.61 23.27 -33.82
CA ARG A 449 -10.76 24.42 -33.51
C ARG A 449 -10.76 25.45 -34.62
N ASP A 450 -10.83 24.99 -35.87
CA ASP A 450 -10.98 25.81 -37.06
C ASP A 450 -12.38 26.44 -37.06
N LYS A 451 -12.46 27.72 -36.66
CA LYS A 451 -13.73 28.39 -36.42
C LYS A 451 -14.27 29.05 -37.67
N ASP A 452 -13.39 29.59 -38.50
CA ASP A 452 -13.76 30.18 -39.78
C ASP A 452 -13.80 29.16 -40.92
N LYS A 453 -13.38 27.92 -40.67
CA LYS A 453 -13.44 26.78 -41.59
C LYS A 453 -12.57 26.99 -42.83
N ASP A 454 -11.42 27.63 -42.64
CA ASP A 454 -10.46 27.90 -43.72
C ASP A 454 -9.44 26.75 -43.92
N GLU A 455 -9.62 25.64 -43.18
CA GLU A 455 -8.75 24.46 -43.16
C GLU A 455 -7.35 24.72 -42.59
N ARG A 456 -7.18 25.83 -41.87
CA ARG A 456 -5.96 26.21 -41.17
C ARG A 456 -6.31 26.64 -39.74
N LEU A 457 -5.37 26.50 -38.82
CA LEU A 457 -5.55 27.03 -37.47
C LEU A 457 -4.65 28.22 -37.27
N THR A 458 -5.24 29.37 -36.94
CA THR A 458 -4.48 30.50 -36.41
C THR A 458 -4.05 30.23 -34.96
N LEU A 459 -3.04 30.94 -34.47
CA LEU A 459 -2.62 30.84 -33.06
C LEU A 459 -3.81 31.08 -32.11
N LYS A 460 -4.68 32.03 -32.46
CA LYS A 460 -5.86 32.40 -31.68
C LYS A 460 -6.85 31.23 -31.55
N GLU A 461 -7.12 30.53 -32.64
CA GLU A 461 -8.01 29.37 -32.67
C GLU A 461 -7.40 28.17 -31.94
N PHE A 462 -6.10 27.97 -32.12
CA PHE A 462 -5.37 26.86 -31.51
C PHE A 462 -5.36 26.93 -29.98
N ILE A 463 -5.35 28.13 -29.41
CA ILE A 463 -5.30 28.36 -27.95
C ILE A 463 -6.64 28.80 -27.35
N ALA A 464 -7.71 28.90 -28.14
CA ALA A 464 -8.99 29.50 -27.74
C ALA A 464 -9.61 28.90 -26.46
N ASN A 465 -9.24 27.66 -26.08
CA ASN A 465 -9.74 26.97 -24.89
C ASN A 465 -8.68 26.78 -23.77
N ALA A 466 -7.51 27.42 -23.88
CA ALA A 466 -6.42 27.29 -22.91
C ALA A 466 -6.34 28.52 -21.99
N TYR A 467 -6.25 28.29 -20.67
CA TYR A 467 -6.18 29.35 -19.64
C TYR A 467 -4.95 29.17 -18.73
N GLY A 468 -4.41 30.27 -18.21
CA GLY A 468 -3.26 30.25 -17.30
C GLY A 468 -2.00 29.62 -17.93
N GLU A 469 -1.27 28.78 -17.17
CA GLU A 469 -0.05 28.10 -17.65
C GLU A 469 -0.28 27.18 -18.86
N GLN A 470 -1.52 26.74 -19.09
CA GLN A 470 -1.88 25.92 -20.26
C GLN A 470 -1.75 26.72 -21.58
N LYS A 471 -1.89 28.05 -21.52
CA LYS A 471 -1.78 28.92 -22.69
C LYS A 471 -0.34 28.97 -23.19
N ALA A 472 0.64 29.17 -22.31
CA ALA A 472 2.06 29.14 -22.67
C ALA A 472 2.50 27.78 -23.22
N GLY A 473 1.93 26.68 -22.71
CA GLY A 473 2.15 25.34 -23.25
C GLY A 473 1.50 25.13 -24.62
N ALA A 474 0.33 25.74 -24.87
CA ALA A 474 -0.37 25.66 -26.15
C ALA A 474 0.30 26.52 -27.23
N GLU A 475 0.82 27.71 -26.88
CA GLU A 475 1.60 28.57 -27.77
C GLU A 475 2.88 27.87 -28.23
N ARG A 476 3.64 27.25 -27.31
CA ARG A 476 4.82 26.44 -27.69
C ARG A 476 4.48 25.28 -28.62
N ARG A 477 3.31 24.66 -28.44
CA ARG A 477 2.84 23.59 -29.33
C ARG A 477 2.42 24.11 -30.70
N PHE A 478 1.83 25.30 -30.77
CA PHE A 478 1.51 25.96 -32.03
C PHE A 478 2.77 26.19 -32.84
N THR A 479 3.79 26.83 -32.26
CA THR A 479 5.09 27.08 -32.91
C THR A 479 5.82 25.79 -33.30
N TRP A 480 5.60 24.69 -32.56
CA TRP A 480 6.16 23.39 -32.92
C TRP A 480 5.39 22.68 -34.05
N SER A 481 4.10 23.01 -34.22
CA SER A 481 3.22 22.43 -35.23
C SER A 481 3.33 23.15 -36.56
N ASP A 482 3.43 24.48 -36.53
CA ASP A 482 3.69 25.35 -37.68
C ASP A 482 5.13 25.13 -38.17
N LYS A 483 5.31 24.21 -39.12
CA LYS A 483 6.64 23.76 -39.54
C LYS A 483 7.24 24.66 -40.60
N ASP A 484 6.39 25.22 -41.46
CA ASP A 484 6.81 26.16 -42.50
C ASP A 484 6.86 27.62 -42.01
N GLN A 485 6.43 27.87 -40.75
CA GLN A 485 6.47 29.16 -40.06
C GLN A 485 5.62 30.23 -40.76
N ASP A 486 4.54 29.81 -41.41
CA ASP A 486 3.64 30.70 -42.13
C ASP A 486 2.56 31.33 -41.23
N GLY A 487 2.61 31.03 -39.93
CA GLY A 487 1.71 31.56 -38.92
C GLY A 487 0.39 30.79 -38.81
N HIS A 488 0.25 29.66 -39.51
CA HIS A 488 -0.91 28.78 -39.48
C HIS A 488 -0.48 27.33 -39.24
N VAL A 489 -1.40 26.51 -38.75
CA VAL A 489 -1.18 25.06 -38.63
C VAL A 489 -2.19 24.34 -39.51
N THR A 490 -1.72 23.65 -40.52
CA THR A 490 -2.54 22.79 -41.38
C THR A 490 -2.89 21.48 -40.66
N LEU A 491 -3.88 20.77 -41.19
CA LEU A 491 -4.31 19.48 -40.67
C LEU A 491 -3.17 18.43 -40.66
N ASP A 492 -2.32 18.43 -41.68
CA ASP A 492 -1.20 17.49 -41.78
C ASP A 492 -0.10 17.80 -40.76
N GLU A 493 0.20 19.06 -40.55
CA GLU A 493 1.09 19.54 -39.50
C GLU A 493 0.55 19.24 -38.10
N PHE A 494 -0.76 19.43 -37.92
CA PHE A 494 -1.48 19.08 -36.70
C PHE A 494 -1.38 17.59 -36.42
N LYS A 495 -1.66 16.72 -37.40
CA LYS A 495 -1.54 15.25 -37.28
C LYS A 495 -0.12 14.82 -36.95
N ALA A 496 0.87 15.41 -37.61
CA ALA A 496 2.29 15.05 -37.43
C ALA A 496 2.82 15.36 -36.03
N THR A 497 2.26 16.38 -35.35
CA THR A 497 2.63 16.77 -34.00
C THR A 497 1.78 16.09 -32.93
N TRP A 498 0.46 16.07 -33.08
CA TRP A 498 -0.47 15.45 -32.14
C TRP A 498 -0.30 13.92 -32.03
N GLY A 499 0.01 13.24 -33.15
CA GLY A 499 0.29 11.81 -33.17
C GLY A 499 1.49 11.38 -32.32
N LYS A 500 2.46 12.29 -32.09
CA LYS A 500 3.62 12.04 -31.20
C LYS A 500 3.31 12.32 -29.73
N VAL A 501 2.35 13.20 -29.43
CA VAL A 501 1.90 13.51 -28.06
C VAL A 501 1.03 12.37 -27.49
N LEU A 502 0.24 11.70 -28.32
CA LEU A 502 -0.59 10.54 -27.92
C LEU A 502 0.19 9.21 -27.78
N ARG A 503 1.50 9.20 -28.08
CA ARG A 503 2.40 8.04 -27.95
C ARG A 503 3.29 8.09 -26.69
N LYS A 504 3.24 9.18 -25.92
CA LYS A 504 3.89 9.34 -24.61
C LYS A 504 2.83 9.40 -23.53
#